data_AF-A0A842NL31-F1
#
_entry.id   AF-A0A842NL31-F1
#
_cell.length_a   1.000
_cell.length_b   1.000
_cell.length_c   1.000
_cell.angle_alpha   90.00
_cell.angle_beta   90.00
_cell.angle_gamma   90.00
#
_symmetry.space_group_name_H-M   'P 1'
#
loop_
_entity.id
_entity.type
_entity.pdbx_description
1 polymer ?
#
loop_
_entity_poly.entity_id
_entity_poly.type
_entity_poly.pdbx_seq_one_letter_code
_entity_poly.pdbx_strand_id
1 'polypeptide(L)'
;MVSTFRGVLEFFQDLGVYDVILPFLLIFTIVFAILEKAKVFGTEEIDGTKYTKKNLNAMASFVISFLVIASSQLVEIITTVSSQMVILLLLSIFFLILIGSFYK
;
A
#
# COMPACT_ATOMS: atom_id res chain seq x y z
N MET A 1 6.91 37.28 -10.13
CA MET A 1 5.89 36.72 -9.23
C MET A 1 5.46 35.39 -9.84
N VAL A 2 5.98 34.27 -9.33
CA VAL A 2 5.58 32.94 -9.82
C VAL A 2 4.08 32.82 -9.53
N SER A 3 3.27 32.46 -10.52
CA SER A 3 1.84 32.31 -10.27
C SER A 3 1.63 31.19 -9.26
N THR A 4 0.70 31.37 -8.33
CA THR A 4 0.35 30.33 -7.34
C THR A 4 0.05 28.99 -8.01
N PHE A 5 -0.50 29.03 -9.23
CA PHE A 5 -0.74 27.85 -10.05
C PHE A 5 0.55 27.18 -10.55
N ARG A 6 1.56 27.94 -10.97
CA ARG A 6 2.88 27.39 -11.33
C ARG A 6 3.62 26.84 -10.12
N GLY A 7 3.53 27.50 -8.96
CA GLY A 7 4.10 26.98 -7.71
C GLY A 7 3.46 25.66 -7.27
N VAL A 8 2.15 25.49 -7.48
CA VAL A 8 1.46 24.21 -7.27
C VAL A 8 1.92 23.17 -8.31
N LEU A 9 2.05 23.53 -9.59
CA LEU A 9 2.53 22.58 -10.61
C LEU A 9 3.97 22.11 -10.36
N GLU A 10 4.89 23.02 -10.01
CA GLU A 10 6.27 22.70 -9.65
C GLU A 10 6.29 21.85 -8.37
N PHE A 11 5.44 22.14 -7.37
CA PHE A 11 5.30 21.30 -6.18
C PHE A 11 4.77 19.88 -6.49
N PHE A 12 3.82 19.72 -7.40
CA PHE A 12 3.35 18.39 -7.84
C PHE A 12 4.38 17.64 -8.68
N GLN A 13 5.23 18.37 -9.41
CA GLN A 13 6.33 17.82 -10.19
C GLN A 13 7.49 17.37 -9.29
N ASP A 14 7.81 18.16 -8.26
CA ASP A 14 8.82 17.85 -7.24
C ASP A 14 8.34 16.82 -6.22
N LEU A 15 7.03 16.72 -5.98
CA LEU A 15 6.40 15.74 -5.09
C LEU A 15 6.58 14.30 -5.55
N GLY A 16 6.92 14.07 -6.82
CA GLY A 16 6.98 12.72 -7.38
C GLY A 16 5.63 12.05 -7.25
N VAL A 17 4.71 12.29 -8.19
CA VAL A 17 3.37 11.66 -8.22
C VAL A 17 3.44 10.15 -7.91
N TYR A 18 4.49 9.47 -8.38
CA TYR A 18 4.78 8.07 -8.06
C TYR A 18 5.17 7.83 -6.60
N ASP A 19 6.02 8.66 -5.99
CA ASP A 19 6.48 8.56 -4.60
C ASP A 19 5.36 8.75 -3.58
N VAL A 20 4.22 9.30 -4.00
CA VAL A 20 3.02 9.42 -3.17
C VAL A 20 1.96 8.36 -3.52
N ILE A 21 1.68 8.16 -4.81
CA ILE A 21 0.60 7.27 -5.25
C ILE A 21 0.94 5.79 -5.02
N LEU A 22 2.17 5.35 -5.28
CA LEU A 22 2.58 3.96 -5.05
C LEU A 22 2.43 3.56 -3.57
N PRO A 23 3.02 4.27 -2.60
CA PRO A 23 2.84 3.93 -1.19
C PRO A 23 1.39 4.07 -0.76
N PHE A 24 0.64 5.06 -1.27
CA PHE A 24 -0.79 5.20 -0.97
C PHE A 24 -1.57 3.93 -1.33
N LEU A 25 -1.41 3.45 -2.57
CA LEU A 25 -2.08 2.23 -3.05
C LEU A 25 -1.67 1.01 -2.23
N LEU A 26 -0.39 0.92 -1.88
CA LEU A 26 0.13 -0.17 -1.05
C LEU A 26 -0.51 -0.18 0.34
N ILE A 27 -0.49 0.96 1.05
CA ILE A 27 -1.08 1.10 2.39
C ILE A 27 -2.58 0.85 2.33
N PHE A 28 -3.27 1.43 1.35
CA PHE A 28 -4.71 1.26 1.18
C PHE A 28 -5.07 -0.20 1.02
N THR A 29 -4.35 -0.91 0.15
CA THR A 29 -4.61 -2.31 -0.14
C THR A 29 -4.30 -3.19 1.08
N ILE A 30 -3.20 -2.94 1.78
CA ILE A 30 -2.82 -3.69 2.98
C ILE A 30 -3.85 -3.49 4.09
N VAL A 31 -4.20 -2.24 4.41
CA VAL A 31 -5.17 -1.94 5.46
C VAL A 31 -6.55 -2.49 5.10
N PHE A 32 -6.99 -2.33 3.85
CA PHE A 32 -8.24 -2.91 3.37
C PHE A 32 -8.27 -4.42 3.54
N ALA A 33 -7.21 -5.12 3.09
CA ALA A 33 -7.10 -6.56 3.20
C ALA A 33 -7.06 -7.04 4.65
N ILE A 34 -6.38 -6.30 5.54
CA ILE A 34 -6.36 -6.59 6.98
C ILE A 34 -7.78 -6.47 7.56
N LEU A 35 -8.50 -5.38 7.27
CA LEU A 35 -9.87 -5.16 7.75
C LEU A 35 -10.85 -6.22 7.20
N GLU A 36 -10.67 -6.62 5.93
CA GLU A 36 -11.47 -7.66 5.29
C GLU A 36 -11.21 -9.04 5.92
N LYS A 37 -9.95 -9.41 6.15
CA LYS A 37 -9.59 -10.70 6.74
C LYS A 37 -9.93 -10.80 8.22
N ALA A 38 -9.73 -9.72 8.98
CA ALA A 38 -10.03 -9.66 10.41
C ALA A 38 -11.53 -9.46 10.68
N LYS A 39 -12.34 -9.10 9.67
CA LYS A 39 -13.78 -8.85 9.79
C LYS A 39 -14.10 -7.83 10.89
N VAL A 40 -13.28 -6.76 10.99
CA VAL A 40 -13.34 -5.77 12.08
C VAL A 40 -14.73 -5.12 12.19
N PHE A 41 -15.36 -4.82 11.06
CA PHE A 41 -16.70 -4.24 11.02
C PHE A 41 -17.84 -5.27 10.93
N GLY A 42 -17.53 -6.53 11.21
CA GLY A 42 -18.47 -7.65 11.16
C GLY A 42 -18.78 -8.13 9.74
N THR A 43 -19.79 -9.00 9.66
CA THR A 43 -20.29 -9.58 8.42
C THR A 43 -21.77 -9.27 8.24
N GLU A 44 -22.18 -8.93 7.03
CA GLU A 44 -23.57 -8.89 6.59
C GLU A 44 -23.94 -10.22 5.94
N GLU A 45 -25.16 -10.68 6.20
CA GLU A 45 -25.70 -11.90 5.62
C GLU A 45 -26.63 -11.50 4.48
N ILE A 46 -26.23 -11.78 3.24
CA ILE A 46 -27.03 -11.57 2.04
C ILE A 46 -27.25 -12.96 1.44
N ASP A 47 -28.51 -13.35 1.26
CA ASP A 47 -28.90 -14.65 0.69
C ASP A 47 -28.22 -15.87 1.36
N GLY A 48 -28.17 -15.88 2.69
CA GLY A 48 -27.60 -16.99 3.49
C GLY A 48 -26.08 -17.10 3.45
N THR A 49 -25.38 -16.14 2.82
CA THR A 49 -23.93 -16.13 2.72
C THR A 49 -23.36 -14.93 3.46
N LYS A 50 -22.36 -15.16 4.33
CA LYS A 50 -21.74 -14.10 5.16
C LYS A 50 -20.69 -13.34 4.36
N TYR A 51 -20.98 -12.09 4.01
CA TYR A 51 -20.06 -11.16 3.37
C TYR A 51 -19.52 -10.13 4.37
N THR A 52 -18.30 -9.68 4.17
CA THR A 52 -17.75 -8.54 4.93
C THR A 52 -18.33 -7.24 4.43
N LYS A 53 -18.43 -6.23 5.31
CA LYS A 53 -18.87 -4.88 4.94
C LYS A 53 -17.79 -4.14 4.14
N LYS A 54 -17.68 -4.47 2.85
CA LYS A 54 -16.61 -3.96 1.95
C LYS A 54 -16.64 -2.45 1.79
N ASN A 55 -17.83 -1.84 1.78
CA ASN A 55 -18.00 -0.39 1.74
C ASN A 55 -17.33 0.29 2.94
N LEU A 56 -17.55 -0.22 4.15
CA LEU A 56 -16.99 0.35 5.38
C LEU A 56 -15.48 0.09 5.48
N ASN A 57 -15.03 -1.10 5.10
CA ASN A 57 -13.60 -1.41 4.97
C ASN A 57 -12.90 -0.42 4.02
N ALA A 58 -13.48 -0.16 2.85
CA ALA A 58 -12.91 0.75 1.85
C ALA A 58 -12.84 2.19 2.33
N MET A 59 -13.90 2.70 2.98
CA MET A 59 -13.90 4.06 3.54
C MET A 59 -12.85 4.21 4.66
N ALA A 60 -12.78 3.23 5.57
CA ALA A 60 -11.82 3.27 6.66
C ALA A 60 -10.37 3.19 6.16
N SER A 61 -10.06 2.24 5.27
CA SER A 61 -8.71 2.10 4.70
C SER A 61 -8.30 3.32 3.89
N PHE A 62 -9.23 3.94 3.15
CA PHE A 62 -8.98 5.18 2.42
C PHE A 62 -8.57 6.33 3.34
N VAL A 63 -9.32 6.57 4.41
CA VAL A 63 -8.99 7.63 5.39
C VAL A 63 -7.65 7.35 6.06
N ILE A 64 -7.39 6.11 6.46
CA ILE A 64 -6.11 5.71 7.09
C ILE A 64 -4.95 5.96 6.13
N SER A 65 -5.06 5.55 4.87
CA SER A 65 -4.00 5.76 3.88
C SER A 65 -3.72 7.23 3.63
N PHE A 66 -4.76 8.08 3.57
CA PHE A 66 -4.56 9.52 3.45
C PHE A 66 -3.82 10.12 4.66
N LEU A 67 -4.13 9.66 5.88
CA LEU A 67 -3.42 10.10 7.08
C LEU A 67 -1.94 9.69 7.07
N VAL A 68 -1.63 8.50 6.55
CA VAL A 68 -0.25 8.02 6.47
C VAL A 68 0.55 8.82 5.43
N ILE A 69 -0.04 9.12 4.27
CA ILE A 69 0.61 9.93 3.23
C ILE A 69 0.90 11.36 3.67
N ALA A 70 0.09 11.93 4.57
CA ALA A 70 0.35 13.26 5.10
C ALA A 70 1.68 13.37 5.86
N SER A 71 2.29 12.24 6.27
CA SER A 71 3.59 12.20 6.92
C SER A 71 4.69 11.75 5.95
N SER A 72 5.53 12.69 5.51
CA SER A 72 6.66 12.40 4.61
C SER A 72 7.63 11.36 5.16
N GLN A 73 7.82 11.32 6.49
CA GLN A 73 8.68 10.31 7.14
C GLN A 73 8.10 8.90 7.02
N LEU A 74 6.78 8.73 7.15
CA LEU A 74 6.16 7.42 7.01
C LEU A 74 6.23 6.93 5.56
N VAL A 75 6.05 7.82 4.59
CA VAL A 75 6.18 7.51 3.17
C VAL A 75 7.60 7.01 2.85
N GLU A 76 8.63 7.71 3.33
CA GLU A 76 10.04 7.33 3.13
C GLU A 76 10.36 5.95 3.72
N ILE A 77 9.90 5.69 4.95
CA ILE A 77 10.07 4.39 5.62
C ILE A 77 9.39 3.29 4.82
N ILE A 78 8.14 3.50 4.39
CA ILE A 78 7.38 2.49 3.65
C ILE A 78 8.04 2.17 2.31
N THR A 79 8.52 3.18 1.59
CA THR A 79 9.24 2.99 0.33
C THR A 79 10.54 2.22 0.54
N THR A 80 11.30 2.57 1.59
CA THR A 80 12.56 1.87 1.93
C THR A 80 12.31 0.40 2.30
N VAL A 81 11.34 0.13 3.17
CA VAL A 81 10.97 -1.23 3.58
C VAL A 81 10.45 -2.05 2.40
N SER A 82 9.64 -1.44 1.53
CA SER A 82 9.12 -2.10 0.33
C SER A 82 10.25 -2.52 -0.60
N SER A 83 11.23 -1.64 -0.83
CA SER A 83 12.41 -1.95 -1.65
C SER A 83 13.23 -3.09 -1.04
N GLN A 84 13.49 -3.04 0.27
CA GLN A 84 14.23 -4.09 0.99
C GLN A 84 13.51 -5.44 0.94
N MET A 85 12.18 -5.46 1.06
CA MET A 85 11.38 -6.68 0.93
C MET A 85 11.49 -7.31 -0.46
N VAL A 86 11.51 -6.50 -1.52
CA VAL A 86 11.71 -6.99 -2.89
C VAL A 86 13.09 -7.62 -3.05
N ILE A 87 14.14 -6.98 -2.52
CA ILE A 87 15.51 -7.51 -2.55
C ILE A 87 15.59 -8.85 -1.80
N LEU A 88 14.98 -8.92 -0.61
CA LEU A 88 14.94 -10.14 0.19
C LEU A 88 14.22 -11.28 -0.53
N LEU A 89 13.08 -11.00 -1.16
CA LEU A 89 12.31 -11.98 -1.93
C LEU A 89 13.11 -12.50 -3.13
N LEU A 90 13.80 -11.61 -3.84
CA LEU A 90 14.64 -11.97 -4.97
C LEU A 90 15.84 -12.83 -4.54
N LEU A 91 16.46 -12.50 -3.40
CA LEU A 91 17.50 -13.33 -2.78
C LEU A 91 16.97 -14.72 -2.41
N SER A 92 15.76 -14.79 -1.82
CA SER A 92 15.12 -16.06 -1.49
C SER A 92 14.84 -16.91 -2.73
N ILE A 93 14.41 -16.29 -3.84
CA ILE A 93 14.17 -16.99 -5.11
C ILE A 93 15.49 -17.53 -5.66
N PHE A 94 16.55 -16.71 -5.68
CA PHE A 94 17.87 -17.15 -6.14
C PHE A 94 18.42 -18.29 -5.28
N PHE A 95 18.22 -18.25 -3.97
CA PHE A 95 18.57 -19.33 -3.08
C PHE A 95 17.79 -20.62 -3.38
N LEU A 96 16.48 -20.52 -3.63
CA LEU A 96 15.65 -21.66 -4.03
C LEU A 96 16.09 -22.27 -5.37
N ILE A 97 16.38 -21.44 -6.37
CA ILE A 97 16.87 -21.90 -7.68
C ILE A 97 18.22 -22.60 -7.54
N LEU A 98 19.11 -22.06 -6.70
CA LEU A 98 20.42 -22.65 -6.44
C LEU A 98 20.27 -24.03 -5.80
N ILE A 99 19.44 -24.18 -4.77
CA ILE A 99 19.12 -25.50 -4.19
C ILE A 99 18.50 -26.43 -5.23
N GLY A 100 17.52 -25.93 -6.00
CA GLY A 100 16.85 -26.70 -7.04
C GLY A 100 17.78 -27.15 -8.17
N SER A 101 18.84 -26.39 -8.46
CA SER A 101 19.87 -26.80 -9.43
C SER A 101 20.79 -27.90 -8.91
N PHE A 102 20.91 -28.06 -7.58
CA PHE A 102 21.71 -29.12 -6.96
C PHE A 102 20.88 -30.37 -6.63
N TYR A 103 19.55 -30.26 -6.56
CA TYR A 103 18.63 -31.39 -6.45
C TYR A 103 18.28 -31.90 -7.85
N LYS A 104 18.59 -33.17 -8.13
CA LYS A 104 18.32 -33.84 -9.41
C LYS A 104 16.84 -34.19 -9.57
#